data_AF-A0A9J9HF68-F1
#
_entry.id   AF-A0A9J9HF68-F1
#
_cell.length_a   1.000
_cell.length_b   1.000
_cell.length_c   1.000
_cell.angle_alpha   90.00
_cell.angle_beta   90.00
_cell.angle_gamma   90.00
#
_symmetry.space_group_name_H-M   'P 1'
#
loop_
_entity.id
_entity.type
_entity.pdbx_description
1 polymer ?
#
loop_
_entity_poly.entity_id
_entity_poly.type
_entity_poly.pdbx_seq_one_letter_code
_entity_poly.pdbx_strand_id
1 'polypeptide(L)'
;MSAEARWDAPRSYDSVLSIGAQCLTSTMLKAAGLKRYSAPFDWIFSNLRMVSDCIEDDFAVFLDRRHLKPVPVEQRHTADSCFADHDHYRRRYGLNTMFNHYDPVSAEGYAYLERCVARFRAALASGRPHLLLAIAERYQGGWFGFDRLCAALDSYPAIELLVLISPERRAPQGLELWEQRGRHRLAYLHTPSPVAGIHFEAEEDNIFLGETLRRLIALNR
;
A
#
# COMPACT_ATOMS: atom_id res chain seq x y z
N MET A 1 -6.90 8.22 -27.81
CA MET A 1 -7.80 7.93 -26.68
C MET A 1 -7.45 8.92 -25.58
N SER A 2 -8.39 9.76 -25.14
CA SER A 2 -8.15 10.71 -24.05
C SER A 2 -7.81 9.96 -22.76
N ALA A 3 -7.09 10.61 -21.83
CA ALA A 3 -6.72 10.01 -20.54
C ALA A 3 -7.95 9.61 -19.71
N GLU A 4 -9.08 10.30 -19.91
CA GLU A 4 -10.36 10.04 -19.24
C GLU A 4 -10.94 8.67 -19.61
N ALA A 5 -10.85 8.28 -20.89
CA ALA A 5 -11.44 7.03 -21.40
C ALA A 5 -10.89 5.73 -20.75
N ARG A 6 -9.80 5.85 -19.96
CA ARG A 6 -9.12 4.71 -19.31
C ARG A 6 -9.69 4.37 -17.92
N TRP A 7 -10.63 5.17 -17.42
CA TRP A 7 -11.20 5.05 -16.06
C TRP A 7 -12.73 4.84 -16.06
N ASP A 8 -13.32 4.56 -17.23
CA ASP A 8 -14.76 4.73 -17.48
C ASP A 8 -15.69 3.70 -16.84
N ALA A 9 -15.16 2.61 -16.28
CA ALA A 9 -15.97 1.62 -15.59
C ALA A 9 -15.26 1.03 -14.36
N PRO A 10 -16.01 0.79 -13.26
CA PRO A 10 -15.47 0.05 -12.13
C PRO A 10 -15.02 -1.34 -12.58
N ARG A 11 -13.86 -1.77 -12.08
CA ARG A 11 -13.42 -3.15 -12.20
C ARG A 11 -13.81 -3.91 -10.94
N SER A 12 -14.20 -5.17 -11.09
CA SER A 12 -14.65 -6.00 -9.98
C SER A 12 -13.50 -6.82 -9.38
N TYR A 13 -13.38 -6.80 -8.06
CA TYR A 13 -12.35 -7.52 -7.31
C TYR A 13 -12.92 -8.26 -6.11
N ASP A 14 -12.35 -9.41 -5.78
CA ASP A 14 -12.61 -10.14 -4.54
C ASP A 14 -12.05 -9.40 -3.32
N SER A 15 -10.94 -8.68 -3.47
CA SER A 15 -10.47 -7.75 -2.43
C SER A 15 -9.52 -6.70 -2.99
N VAL A 16 -9.41 -5.60 -2.24
CA VAL A 16 -8.37 -4.58 -2.44
C VAL A 16 -7.44 -4.61 -1.24
N LEU A 17 -6.14 -4.71 -1.51
CA LEU A 17 -5.10 -4.84 -0.51
C LEU A 17 -4.20 -3.60 -0.58
N SER A 18 -4.04 -2.93 0.56
CA SER A 18 -3.09 -1.82 0.68
C SER A 18 -1.67 -2.36 0.57
N ILE A 19 -0.84 -1.67 -0.20
CA ILE A 19 0.60 -1.84 -0.27
C ILE A 19 1.26 -0.46 -0.33
N GLY A 20 2.58 -0.38 -0.07
CA GLY A 20 3.32 0.87 -0.25
C GLY A 20 3.47 1.71 1.02
N ALA A 21 3.92 2.96 0.84
CA ALA A 21 4.83 3.55 1.81
C ALA A 21 4.23 4.01 3.12
N GLN A 22 2.92 4.27 3.16
CA GLN A 22 2.26 4.86 4.31
C GLN A 22 0.91 4.22 4.57
N CYS A 23 0.42 4.40 5.80
CA CYS A 23 -0.85 3.88 6.27
C CYS A 23 -2.07 4.57 5.60
N LEU A 24 -1.86 5.69 4.90
CA LEU A 24 -2.88 6.44 4.15
C LEU A 24 -3.75 5.52 3.28
N THR A 25 -3.13 4.64 2.49
CA THR A 25 -3.87 3.75 1.58
C THR A 25 -4.85 2.85 2.34
N SER A 26 -4.42 2.24 3.44
CA SER A 26 -5.28 1.40 4.29
C SER A 26 -6.41 2.21 4.92
N THR A 27 -6.12 3.42 5.41
CA THR A 27 -7.11 4.34 5.98
C THR A 27 -8.15 4.74 4.95
N MET A 28 -7.74 5.10 3.73
CA MET A 28 -8.64 5.49 2.66
C MET A 28 -9.52 4.33 2.18
N LEU A 29 -8.96 3.11 2.06
CA LEU A 29 -9.76 1.92 1.76
C LEU A 29 -10.80 1.62 2.85
N LYS A 30 -10.45 1.84 4.12
CA LYS A 30 -11.38 1.67 5.25
C LYS A 30 -12.50 2.71 5.19
N ALA A 31 -12.17 3.98 5.03
CA ALA A 31 -13.15 5.08 4.90
C ALA A 31 -14.07 4.89 3.67
N ALA A 32 -13.53 4.36 2.57
CA ALA A 32 -14.29 4.07 1.37
C ALA A 32 -15.22 2.84 1.50
N GLY A 33 -15.09 2.04 2.57
CA GLY A 33 -15.82 0.77 2.73
C GLY A 33 -15.29 -0.36 1.84
N LEU A 34 -14.08 -0.22 1.31
CA LEU A 34 -13.45 -1.17 0.37
C LEU A 34 -12.50 -2.16 1.07
N LYS A 35 -12.17 -1.93 2.34
CA LYS A 35 -11.28 -2.78 3.13
C LYS A 35 -12.02 -3.96 3.76
N ARG A 36 -11.76 -5.18 3.26
CA ARG A 36 -12.36 -6.42 3.81
C ARG A 36 -11.65 -6.95 5.04
N TYR A 37 -10.34 -6.86 5.06
CA TYR A 37 -9.50 -7.41 6.11
C TYR A 37 -8.15 -6.70 6.12
N SER A 38 -7.36 -6.97 7.16
CA SER A 38 -5.99 -6.46 7.22
C SER A 38 -4.99 -7.31 6.44
N ALA A 39 -4.09 -6.64 5.75
CA ALA A 39 -2.99 -7.20 4.97
C ALA A 39 -1.64 -6.75 5.59
N PRO A 40 -0.50 -7.38 5.24
CA PRO A 40 0.76 -7.18 5.98
C PRO A 40 1.32 -5.76 5.85
N PHE A 41 0.90 -5.01 4.83
CA PHE A 41 1.40 -3.66 4.52
C PHE A 41 0.48 -2.52 4.98
N ASP A 42 -0.60 -2.80 5.72
CA ASP A 42 -1.60 -1.79 6.08
C ASP A 42 -1.12 -0.73 7.07
N TRP A 43 -0.32 -1.17 8.04
CA TRP A 43 -0.03 -0.42 9.27
C TRP A 43 1.48 -0.29 9.51
N ILE A 44 2.23 -0.43 8.42
CA ILE A 44 3.69 -0.38 8.39
C ILE A 44 4.14 0.60 7.31
N PHE A 45 5.33 1.17 7.49
CA PHE A 45 5.99 1.90 6.42
C PHE A 45 6.70 0.91 5.51
N SER A 46 6.41 0.96 4.20
CA SER A 46 7.01 0.03 3.23
C SER A 46 7.45 0.77 1.96
N ASN A 47 7.81 0.05 0.90
CA ASN A 47 7.93 0.61 -0.44
C ASN A 47 7.77 -0.52 -1.47
N LEU A 48 7.58 -0.20 -2.75
CA LEU A 48 7.31 -1.22 -3.76
C LEU A 48 8.46 -2.23 -3.94
N ARG A 49 9.72 -1.82 -3.70
CA ARG A 49 10.88 -2.74 -3.75
C ARG A 49 10.85 -3.75 -2.62
N MET A 50 10.49 -3.33 -1.41
CA MET A 50 10.28 -4.22 -0.27
C MET A 50 9.12 -5.18 -0.54
N VAL A 51 7.99 -4.68 -1.06
CA VAL A 51 6.85 -5.54 -1.44
C VAL A 51 7.28 -6.57 -2.49
N SER A 52 8.12 -6.18 -3.45
CA SER A 52 8.69 -7.10 -4.44
C SER A 52 9.54 -8.18 -3.74
N ASP A 53 10.46 -7.81 -2.85
CA ASP A 53 11.27 -8.77 -2.08
C ASP A 53 10.36 -9.78 -1.35
N CYS A 54 9.33 -9.31 -0.65
CA CYS A 54 8.39 -10.16 0.08
C CYS A 54 7.61 -11.13 -0.82
N ILE A 55 7.28 -10.74 -2.05
CA ILE A 55 6.58 -11.63 -2.98
C ILE A 55 7.56 -12.65 -3.57
N GLU A 56 8.77 -12.22 -3.90
CA GLU A 56 9.81 -13.04 -4.51
C GLU A 56 10.37 -14.11 -3.57
N ASP A 57 10.49 -13.82 -2.27
CA ASP A 57 11.00 -14.76 -1.25
C ASP A 57 9.90 -15.44 -0.44
N ASP A 58 8.64 -15.30 -0.87
CA ASP A 58 7.45 -15.73 -0.13
C ASP A 58 7.49 -15.29 1.35
N PHE A 59 7.74 -14.01 1.61
CA PHE A 59 7.78 -13.38 2.93
C PHE A 59 8.78 -14.00 3.92
N ALA A 60 9.74 -14.80 3.46
CA ALA A 60 10.66 -15.53 4.32
C ALA A 60 11.52 -14.58 5.17
N VAL A 61 12.12 -13.55 4.57
CA VAL A 61 12.91 -12.55 5.28
C VAL A 61 12.01 -11.66 6.14
N PHE A 62 10.83 -11.28 5.63
CA PHE A 62 9.89 -10.40 6.33
C PHE A 62 9.34 -10.97 7.64
N LEU A 63 9.14 -12.29 7.68
CA LEU A 63 8.67 -13.00 8.88
C LEU A 63 9.81 -13.46 9.78
N ASP A 64 11.07 -13.31 9.39
CA ASP A 64 12.19 -13.75 10.21
C ASP A 64 12.34 -12.86 11.44
N ARG A 65 12.01 -13.42 12.61
CA ARG A 65 12.13 -12.76 13.92
C ARG A 65 13.53 -12.22 14.21
N ARG A 66 14.57 -12.76 13.59
CA ARG A 66 15.95 -12.24 13.76
C ARG A 66 16.08 -10.83 13.21
N HIS A 67 15.23 -10.43 12.27
CA HIS A 67 15.23 -9.10 11.68
C HIS A 67 14.31 -8.10 12.38
N LEU A 68 13.37 -8.56 13.19
CA LEU A 68 12.47 -7.70 13.97
C LEU A 68 13.22 -7.11 15.18
N LYS A 69 13.28 -5.78 15.27
CA LYS A 69 14.00 -5.06 16.34
C LYS A 69 13.06 -4.09 17.05
N PRO A 70 12.85 -4.21 18.37
CA PRO A 70 12.03 -3.24 19.09
C PRO A 70 12.69 -1.87 19.04
N VAL A 71 11.88 -0.82 18.90
CA VAL A 71 12.32 0.56 19.05
C VAL A 71 12.05 0.99 20.50
N PRO A 72 13.07 1.46 21.25
CA PRO A 72 12.89 1.96 22.61
C PRO A 72 11.87 3.09 22.69
N VAL A 73 11.09 3.15 23.76
CA VAL A 73 9.95 4.09 23.90
C VAL A 73 10.38 5.54 23.71
N GLU A 74 11.54 5.90 24.24
CA GLU A 74 12.14 7.23 24.15
C GLU A 74 12.60 7.62 22.73
N GLN A 75 12.68 6.66 21.80
CA GLN A 75 13.04 6.87 20.40
C GLN A 75 11.81 6.86 19.46
N ARG A 76 10.63 6.57 20.00
CA ARG A 76 9.39 6.53 19.22
C ARG A 76 8.85 7.95 18.99
N HIS A 77 8.15 8.14 17.88
CA HIS A 77 7.45 9.41 17.62
C HIS A 77 6.36 9.69 18.67
N THR A 78 5.66 8.64 19.11
CA THR A 78 4.75 8.66 20.27
C THR A 78 4.89 7.34 21.02
N ALA A 79 4.46 7.28 22.29
CA ALA A 79 4.55 6.03 23.08
C ALA A 79 3.83 4.84 22.40
N ASP A 80 2.74 5.13 21.68
CA ASP A 80 1.85 4.17 21.02
C ASP A 80 2.08 4.07 19.50
N SER A 81 3.25 4.47 19.01
CA SER A 81 3.62 4.30 17.60
C SER A 81 5.07 3.86 17.42
N CYS A 82 5.45 3.48 16.20
CA CYS A 82 6.83 3.15 15.85
C CYS A 82 7.42 2.02 16.73
N PHE A 83 6.67 0.95 16.96
CA PHE A 83 7.01 -0.09 17.94
C PHE A 83 8.29 -0.86 17.62
N ALA A 84 8.52 -1.14 16.34
CA ALA A 84 9.64 -1.96 15.90
C ALA A 84 10.13 -1.56 14.50
N ASP A 85 11.36 -1.96 14.22
CA ASP A 85 12.02 -1.91 12.94
C ASP A 85 12.25 -3.30 12.35
N HIS A 86 12.54 -3.33 11.05
CA HIS A 86 13.03 -4.52 10.36
C HIS A 86 14.44 -4.25 9.85
N ASP A 87 15.47 -4.80 10.50
CA ASP A 87 16.85 -4.39 10.25
C ASP A 87 17.35 -4.66 8.82
N HIS A 88 16.87 -5.73 8.17
CA HIS A 88 17.13 -6.02 6.76
C HIS A 88 16.66 -4.87 5.86
N TYR A 89 15.36 -4.53 5.92
CA TYR A 89 14.78 -3.49 5.07
C TYR A 89 15.21 -2.08 5.47
N ARG A 90 15.53 -1.85 6.74
CA ARG A 90 16.19 -0.62 7.20
C ARG A 90 17.53 -0.42 6.52
N ARG A 91 18.41 -1.44 6.52
CA ARG A 91 19.72 -1.36 5.87
C ARG A 91 19.61 -1.27 4.34
N ARG A 92 18.69 -2.03 3.75
CA ARG A 92 18.55 -2.15 2.29
C ARG A 92 17.85 -0.95 1.65
N TYR A 93 16.86 -0.37 2.33
CA TYR A 93 15.97 0.65 1.77
C TYR A 93 15.82 1.92 2.61
N GLY A 94 16.46 1.99 3.78
CA GLY A 94 16.33 3.15 4.68
C GLY A 94 14.97 3.27 5.36
N LEU A 95 14.19 2.18 5.43
CA LEU A 95 12.91 2.15 6.15
C LEU A 95 13.17 2.13 7.66
N ASN A 96 12.86 3.22 8.35
CA ASN A 96 12.95 3.34 9.80
C ASN A 96 11.56 3.28 10.43
N THR A 97 11.50 2.91 11.70
CA THR A 97 10.29 2.74 12.51
C THR A 97 9.17 1.99 11.78
N MET A 98 9.58 0.94 11.05
CA MET A 98 8.76 0.28 10.04
C MET A 98 7.39 -0.16 10.54
N PHE A 99 7.31 -0.72 11.76
CA PHE A 99 6.06 -1.18 12.36
C PHE A 99 5.42 -0.09 13.21
N ASN A 100 4.57 0.72 12.57
CA ASN A 100 4.09 1.95 13.17
C ASN A 100 2.96 1.74 14.19
N HIS A 101 2.02 0.82 13.96
CA HIS A 101 0.81 0.72 14.81
C HIS A 101 0.66 -0.57 15.62
N TYR A 102 1.58 -1.51 15.50
CA TYR A 102 1.58 -2.73 16.31
C TYR A 102 3.01 -3.23 16.52
N ASP A 103 3.22 -3.98 17.60
CA ASP A 103 4.53 -4.55 17.95
C ASP A 103 4.69 -5.98 17.43
N PRO A 104 5.41 -6.22 16.31
CA PRO A 104 5.64 -7.56 15.78
C PRO A 104 6.64 -8.39 16.60
N VAL A 105 7.33 -7.79 17.59
CA VAL A 105 8.26 -8.51 18.48
C VAL A 105 7.48 -9.23 19.58
N SER A 106 6.36 -8.64 20.00
CA SER A 106 5.40 -9.28 20.91
C SER A 106 4.80 -10.55 20.28
N ALA A 107 4.44 -11.53 21.11
CA ALA A 107 3.81 -12.76 20.63
C ALA A 107 2.48 -12.50 19.89
N GLU A 108 1.67 -11.58 20.41
CA GLU A 108 0.38 -11.20 19.82
C GLU A 108 0.55 -10.48 18.47
N GLY A 109 1.44 -9.49 18.41
CA GLY A 109 1.66 -8.75 17.18
C GLY A 109 2.38 -9.57 16.11
N TYR A 110 3.26 -10.50 16.49
CA TYR A 110 3.81 -11.47 15.53
C TYR A 110 2.72 -12.38 14.98
N ALA A 111 1.85 -12.93 15.84
CA ALA A 111 0.73 -13.75 15.37
C ALA A 111 -0.24 -12.96 14.47
N TYR A 112 -0.43 -11.65 14.75
CA TYR A 112 -1.18 -10.76 13.87
C TYR A 112 -0.50 -10.62 12.50
N LEU A 113 0.82 -10.38 12.47
CA LEU A 113 1.61 -10.30 11.26
C LEU A 113 1.51 -11.58 10.41
N GLU A 114 1.63 -12.75 11.04
CA GLU A 114 1.49 -14.04 10.37
C GLU A 114 0.10 -14.19 9.73
N ARG A 115 -0.98 -13.83 10.43
CA ARG A 115 -2.34 -13.86 9.87
C ARG A 115 -2.51 -12.88 8.71
N CYS A 116 -1.89 -11.71 8.78
CA CYS A 116 -1.88 -10.76 7.67
C CYS A 116 -1.17 -11.34 6.45
N VAL A 117 0.03 -11.91 6.61
CA VAL A 117 0.78 -12.55 5.52
C VAL A 117 0.01 -13.73 4.94
N ALA A 118 -0.58 -14.60 5.77
CA ALA A 118 -1.37 -15.74 5.32
C ALA A 118 -2.56 -15.31 4.44
N ARG A 119 -3.28 -14.25 4.82
CA ARG A 119 -4.37 -13.68 4.00
C ARG A 119 -3.88 -13.14 2.67
N PHE A 120 -2.73 -12.47 2.66
CA PHE A 120 -2.13 -11.93 1.43
C PHE A 120 -1.70 -13.05 0.48
N ARG A 121 -1.00 -14.07 0.99
CA ARG A 121 -0.64 -15.27 0.21
C ARG A 121 -1.88 -15.95 -0.37
N ALA A 122 -2.93 -16.12 0.43
CA ALA A 122 -4.18 -16.70 -0.02
C ALA A 122 -4.83 -15.89 -1.15
N ALA A 123 -4.77 -14.57 -1.10
CA ALA A 123 -5.25 -13.70 -2.18
C ALA A 123 -4.40 -13.85 -3.45
N LEU A 124 -3.07 -13.85 -3.35
CA LEU A 124 -2.19 -14.07 -4.50
C LEU A 124 -2.46 -15.41 -5.19
N ALA A 125 -2.63 -16.48 -4.40
CA ALA A 125 -2.82 -17.84 -4.90
C ALA A 125 -4.27 -18.17 -5.31
N SER A 126 -5.24 -17.28 -5.08
CA SER A 126 -6.67 -17.60 -5.24
C SER A 126 -7.10 -17.81 -6.69
N GLY A 127 -6.34 -17.25 -7.66
CA GLY A 127 -6.75 -17.14 -9.06
C GLY A 127 -7.94 -16.18 -9.29
N ARG A 128 -8.37 -15.45 -8.25
CA ARG A 128 -9.49 -14.50 -8.28
C ARG A 128 -8.98 -13.06 -8.39
N PRO A 129 -9.77 -12.14 -8.96
CA PRO A 129 -9.31 -10.78 -9.19
C PRO A 129 -9.06 -10.06 -7.87
N HIS A 130 -7.82 -9.64 -7.60
CA HIS A 130 -7.50 -8.78 -6.46
C HIS A 130 -6.72 -7.55 -6.94
N LEU A 131 -6.96 -6.41 -6.28
CA LEU A 131 -6.22 -5.18 -6.54
C LEU A 131 -5.22 -4.92 -5.41
N LEU A 132 -3.94 -4.79 -5.76
CA LEU A 132 -2.95 -4.16 -4.91
C LEU A 132 -2.98 -2.65 -5.18
N LEU A 133 -3.25 -1.85 -4.14
CA LEU A 133 -3.30 -0.40 -4.23
C LEU A 133 -2.17 0.20 -3.40
N ALA A 134 -1.42 1.14 -3.97
CA ALA A 134 -0.53 2.04 -3.22
C ALA A 134 -0.90 3.49 -3.50
N ILE A 135 -0.93 4.31 -2.45
CA ILE A 135 -0.89 5.76 -2.53
C ILE A 135 0.46 6.20 -2.00
N ALA A 136 1.22 6.92 -2.81
CA ALA A 136 2.59 7.32 -2.53
C ALA A 136 2.78 8.81 -2.79
N GLU A 137 3.54 9.47 -1.94
CA GLU A 137 3.97 10.85 -2.17
C GLU A 137 5.19 10.91 -3.10
N ARG A 138 5.23 11.93 -3.98
CA ARG A 138 6.27 12.02 -5.02
C ARG A 138 7.71 12.13 -4.45
N TYR A 139 7.95 12.95 -3.44
CA TYR A 139 9.32 13.15 -2.94
C TYR A 139 9.88 11.93 -2.19
N GLN A 140 9.02 11.03 -1.71
CA GLN A 140 9.46 9.82 -1.01
C GLN A 140 9.91 8.70 -1.97
N GLY A 141 9.81 8.94 -3.28
CA GLY A 141 10.16 7.93 -4.28
C GLY A 141 9.31 6.67 -4.16
N GLY A 142 8.08 6.79 -3.64
CA GLY A 142 7.26 5.65 -3.27
C GLY A 142 6.80 4.78 -4.44
N TRP A 143 7.01 5.20 -5.69
CA TRP A 143 6.79 4.38 -6.90
C TRP A 143 8.07 3.74 -7.44
N PHE A 144 9.26 4.04 -6.88
CA PHE A 144 10.47 3.34 -7.28
C PHE A 144 10.31 1.84 -7.02
N GLY A 145 10.56 1.04 -8.06
CA GLY A 145 10.29 -0.39 -8.05
C GLY A 145 8.96 -0.79 -8.67
N PHE A 146 8.20 0.14 -9.28
CA PHE A 146 6.98 -0.18 -10.03
C PHE A 146 7.22 -1.28 -11.08
N ASP A 147 8.22 -1.14 -11.95
CA ASP A 147 8.54 -2.15 -12.97
C ASP A 147 8.90 -3.51 -12.36
N ARG A 148 9.71 -3.52 -11.28
CA ARG A 148 10.09 -4.76 -10.59
C ARG A 148 8.88 -5.44 -9.97
N LEU A 149 8.00 -4.68 -9.31
CA LEU A 149 6.79 -5.23 -8.70
C LEU A 149 5.84 -5.75 -9.77
N CYS A 150 5.70 -5.08 -10.91
CA CYS A 150 4.94 -5.60 -12.06
C CYS A 150 5.50 -6.95 -12.50
N ALA A 151 6.83 -7.07 -12.68
CA ALA A 151 7.46 -8.33 -13.07
C ALA A 151 7.24 -9.46 -12.05
N ALA A 152 7.32 -9.16 -10.75
CA ALA A 152 7.00 -10.13 -9.69
C ALA A 152 5.53 -10.57 -9.74
N LEU A 153 4.62 -9.64 -10.06
CA LEU A 153 3.18 -9.89 -10.14
C LEU A 153 2.73 -10.57 -11.43
N ASP A 154 3.54 -10.59 -12.48
CA ASP A 154 3.17 -11.24 -13.75
C ASP A 154 2.97 -12.76 -13.59
N SER A 155 3.54 -13.36 -12.54
CA SER A 155 3.28 -14.76 -12.15
C SER A 155 1.88 -14.97 -11.54
N TYR A 156 1.16 -13.90 -11.23
CA TYR A 156 -0.16 -13.92 -10.59
C TYR A 156 -1.17 -13.18 -11.48
N PRO A 157 -1.72 -13.82 -12.53
CA PRO A 157 -2.47 -13.14 -13.59
C PRO A 157 -3.79 -12.49 -13.15
N ALA A 158 -4.31 -12.89 -11.98
CA ALA A 158 -5.51 -12.32 -11.37
C ALA A 158 -5.22 -11.11 -10.46
N ILE A 159 -3.95 -10.74 -10.28
CA ILE A 159 -3.56 -9.61 -9.46
C ILE A 159 -3.33 -8.39 -10.34
N GLU A 160 -4.03 -7.30 -10.04
CA GLU A 160 -3.77 -5.99 -10.61
C GLU A 160 -2.99 -5.12 -9.62
N LEU A 161 -2.21 -4.18 -10.14
CA LEU A 161 -1.50 -3.17 -9.36
C LEU A 161 -2.00 -1.80 -9.80
N LEU A 162 -2.40 -0.97 -8.85
CA LEU A 162 -2.63 0.46 -9.06
C LEU A 162 -1.77 1.24 -8.07
N VAL A 163 -0.90 2.10 -8.60
CA VAL A 163 -0.11 3.03 -7.79
C VAL A 163 -0.56 4.45 -8.13
N LEU A 164 -1.01 5.16 -7.11
CA LEU A 164 -1.42 6.56 -7.16
C LEU A 164 -0.30 7.41 -6.56
N ILE A 165 0.30 8.27 -7.37
CA ILE A 165 1.32 9.21 -6.92
C ILE A 165 0.65 10.56 -6.65
N SER A 166 0.67 11.01 -5.40
CA SER A 166 0.31 12.39 -5.07
C SER A 166 1.50 13.32 -5.36
N PRO A 167 1.41 14.24 -6.35
CA PRO A 167 2.50 15.13 -6.72
C PRO A 167 2.61 16.32 -5.75
N GLU A 168 3.81 16.92 -5.66
CA GLU A 168 4.06 18.12 -4.84
C GLU A 168 3.27 19.36 -5.30
N ARG A 169 2.99 19.45 -6.60
CA ARG A 169 2.30 20.60 -7.16
C ARG A 169 0.81 20.44 -6.94
N ARG A 170 0.28 21.32 -6.10
CA ARG A 170 -1.16 21.52 -5.91
C ARG A 170 -1.80 21.72 -7.28
N ALA A 171 -2.76 20.86 -7.58
CA ALA A 171 -3.50 20.88 -8.82
C ALA A 171 -4.98 20.60 -8.50
N PRO A 172 -5.91 21.03 -9.37
CA PRO A 172 -7.30 20.63 -9.23
C PRO A 172 -7.43 19.11 -9.11
N GLN A 173 -8.43 18.66 -8.36
CA GLN A 173 -8.72 17.25 -8.15
C GLN A 173 -8.79 16.51 -9.49
N GLY A 174 -8.02 15.43 -9.62
CA GLY A 174 -7.96 14.70 -10.87
C GLY A 174 -7.12 13.44 -10.79
N LEU A 175 -7.32 12.57 -11.78
CA LEU A 175 -6.56 11.33 -11.93
C LEU A 175 -6.00 11.27 -13.35
N GLU A 176 -4.69 11.24 -13.47
CA GLU A 176 -3.99 11.19 -14.75
C GLU A 176 -3.18 9.91 -14.84
N LEU A 177 -3.49 9.04 -15.80
CA LEU A 177 -2.67 7.86 -16.02
C LEU A 177 -1.31 8.27 -16.58
N TRP A 178 -0.25 7.91 -15.87
CA TRP A 178 1.11 8.18 -16.28
C TRP A 178 1.70 7.01 -17.07
N GLU A 179 1.56 5.80 -16.54
CA GLU A 179 2.14 4.61 -17.15
C GLU A 179 1.24 3.38 -16.98
N GLN A 180 1.31 2.46 -17.94
CA GLN A 180 0.64 1.17 -17.88
C GLN A 180 1.58 0.06 -18.37
N ARG A 181 1.65 -1.03 -17.61
CA ARG A 181 2.41 -2.25 -17.89
C ARG A 181 1.44 -3.43 -17.83
N GLY A 182 0.98 -3.89 -18.99
CA GLY A 182 -0.11 -4.88 -19.05
C GLY A 182 -1.35 -4.39 -18.29
N ARG A 183 -1.70 -5.09 -17.20
CA ARG A 183 -2.84 -4.76 -16.31
C ARG A 183 -2.49 -3.79 -15.17
N HIS A 184 -1.19 -3.56 -14.93
CA HIS A 184 -0.69 -2.72 -13.85
C HIS A 184 -0.64 -1.26 -14.28
N ARG A 185 -1.04 -0.35 -13.38
CA ARG A 185 -1.25 1.07 -13.67
C ARG A 185 -0.53 1.95 -12.66
N LEU A 186 0.09 3.01 -13.17
CA LEU A 186 0.70 4.09 -12.40
C LEU A 186 0.04 5.40 -12.83
N ALA A 187 -0.51 6.15 -11.87
CA ALA A 187 -1.26 7.37 -12.15
C ALA A 187 -0.90 8.48 -11.16
N TYR A 188 -1.00 9.73 -11.60
CA TYR A 188 -0.98 10.89 -10.71
C TYR A 188 -2.36 11.13 -10.12
N LEU A 189 -2.42 11.21 -8.79
CA LEU A 189 -3.55 11.67 -8.02
C LEU A 189 -3.34 13.15 -7.70
N HIS A 190 -3.98 14.01 -8.49
CA HIS A 190 -3.91 15.45 -8.31
C HIS A 190 -4.88 15.88 -7.20
N THR A 191 -4.37 16.61 -6.21
CA THR A 191 -5.14 17.19 -5.11
C THR A 191 -4.65 18.61 -4.81
N PRO A 192 -5.54 19.56 -4.44
CA PRO A 192 -5.12 20.88 -3.99
C PRO A 192 -4.38 20.88 -2.65
N SER A 193 -4.67 19.94 -1.75
CA SER A 193 -4.01 19.81 -0.45
C SER A 193 -3.01 18.65 -0.41
N PRO A 194 -1.93 18.77 0.40
CA PRO A 194 -0.97 17.69 0.57
C PRO A 194 -1.50 16.60 1.52
N VAL A 195 -0.80 15.47 1.54
CA VAL A 195 -1.00 14.42 2.53
C VAL A 195 -0.44 14.89 3.89
N ALA A 196 -1.23 14.74 4.94
CA ALA A 196 -0.86 14.94 6.34
C ALA A 196 -1.03 13.63 7.12
N GLY A 197 0.03 12.81 7.12
CA GLY A 197 0.03 11.52 7.79
C GLY A 197 -0.84 10.47 7.09
N ILE A 198 -2.06 10.24 7.58
CA ILE A 198 -2.97 9.21 7.05
C ILE A 198 -4.23 9.78 6.38
N HIS A 199 -4.25 11.10 6.15
CA HIS A 199 -5.32 11.85 5.48
C HIS A 199 -4.70 12.96 4.62
N PHE A 200 -5.50 13.58 3.74
CA PHE A 200 -5.20 14.89 3.17
C PHE A 200 -5.54 16.00 4.16
N GLU A 201 -4.85 17.14 4.10
CA GLU A 201 -5.14 18.30 4.96
C GLU A 201 -6.56 18.84 4.75
N ALA A 202 -7.04 18.85 3.50
CA ALA A 202 -8.40 19.26 3.17
C ALA A 202 -9.35 18.06 3.14
N GLU A 203 -10.49 18.16 3.80
CA GLU A 203 -11.48 17.07 3.84
C GLU A 203 -12.09 16.78 2.47
N GLU A 204 -12.19 17.80 1.61
CA GLU A 204 -12.67 17.66 0.25
C GLU A 204 -11.80 16.71 -0.58
N ASP A 205 -10.50 16.63 -0.30
CA ASP A 205 -9.57 15.72 -0.98
C ASP A 205 -9.69 14.28 -0.47
N ASN A 206 -9.98 14.10 0.82
CA ASN A 206 -10.32 12.79 1.39
C ASN A 206 -11.61 12.25 0.75
N ILE A 207 -12.64 13.10 0.64
CA ILE A 207 -13.93 12.77 0.00
C ILE A 207 -13.70 12.42 -1.47
N PHE A 208 -13.00 13.28 -2.22
CA PHE A 208 -12.70 13.06 -3.63
C PHE A 208 -11.98 11.73 -3.89
N LEU A 209 -10.95 11.41 -3.11
CA LEU A 209 -10.25 10.14 -3.25
C LEU A 209 -11.19 8.96 -2.93
N GLY A 210 -11.96 9.06 -1.84
CA GLY A 210 -12.92 8.01 -1.47
C GLY A 210 -13.96 7.73 -2.56
N GLU A 211 -14.53 8.77 -3.16
CA GLU A 211 -15.46 8.66 -4.30
C GLU A 211 -14.78 8.11 -5.55
N THR A 212 -13.57 8.57 -5.86
CA THR A 212 -12.77 8.06 -6.97
C THR A 212 -12.51 6.57 -6.82
N LEU A 213 -12.09 6.10 -5.64
CA LEU A 213 -11.89 4.68 -5.38
C LEU A 213 -13.18 3.88 -5.55
N ARG A 214 -14.32 4.36 -5.04
CA ARG A 214 -15.62 3.69 -5.21
C ARG A 214 -16.09 3.66 -6.67
N ARG A 215 -15.74 4.66 -7.47
CA ARG A 215 -16.02 4.67 -8.91
C ARG A 215 -15.17 3.66 -9.68
N LEU A 216 -13.92 3.45 -9.25
CA LEU A 216 -12.96 2.58 -9.95
C LEU A 216 -13.04 1.11 -9.51
N ILE A 217 -13.58 0.84 -8.32
CA ILE A 217 -13.49 -0.45 -7.65
C ILE A 217 -14.88 -0.92 -7.26
N ALA A 218 -15.31 -2.03 -7.86
CA ALA A 218 -16.43 -2.83 -7.39
C ALA A 218 -15.92 -4.05 -6.62
N LEU A 219 -16.60 -4.42 -5.54
CA LEU A 219 -16.27 -5.60 -4.75
C LEU A 219 -17.22 -6.76 -5.09
N ASN A 220 -16.67 -7.92 -5.44
CA ASN A 220 -17.43 -9.16 -5.72
C ASN A 220 -18.12 -9.64 -4.44
N ARG A 221 -19.44 -9.62 -4.39
CA ARG A 221 -20.20 -10.08 -3.21
C ARG A 221 -20.08 -11.58 -3.01
#